data_AF-A0A6V7JE66-F1
#
_entry.id   AF-A0A6V7JE66-F1
#
_cell.length_a   1.000
_cell.length_b   1.000
_cell.length_c   1.000
_cell.angle_alpha   90.00
_cell.angle_beta   90.00
_cell.angle_gamma   90.00
#
_symmetry.space_group_name_H-M   'P 1'
#
loop_
_entity.id
_entity.type
_entity.pdbx_description
1 polymer ?
#
loop_
_entity_poly.entity_id
_entity_poly.type
_entity_poly.pdbx_seq_one_letter_code
_entity_poly.pdbx_strand_id
1 'polypeptide(L)'
;SFLKLMCRGDMTNNVNERIGLTGAAQESISSSMASSFISEEGGEDAYGVLEPTPWYDGILDVEDLVLVDPVRGEFIKQIQVLSSKRERTLSEASDEDPMMRINHPSGASVPIEDLGLSMTYSPSSKIFGHEHVELIEDGADTPVTVENARDYAELTLKYCLDRGISRQLEAFRAGFSKVFPMEKLHAFSPEEIRAMLCGEQNPVWTREDLLNYTEPKLGYTRE
;
A
#
# COMPACT_ATOMS: atom_id res chain seq x y z
N SER A 1 -1.33 -4.50 -7.26
CA SER A 1 -0.10 -4.02 -6.62
C SER A 1 0.97 -3.49 -7.59
N PHE A 2 1.88 -4.29 -8.18
CA PHE A 2 3.07 -3.71 -8.86
C PHE A 2 2.76 -2.86 -10.12
N LEU A 3 1.93 -3.35 -11.03
CA LEU A 3 1.57 -2.61 -12.25
C LEU A 3 0.73 -1.37 -11.93
N LYS A 4 -0.07 -1.41 -10.85
CA LYS A 4 -0.80 -0.27 -10.28
C LYS A 4 0.14 0.88 -9.93
N LEU A 5 1.34 0.59 -9.40
CA LEU A 5 2.36 1.63 -9.16
C LEU A 5 2.82 2.31 -10.45
N MET A 6 3.12 1.53 -11.49
CA MET A 6 3.62 2.06 -12.76
C MET A 6 2.58 2.94 -13.48
N CYS A 7 1.29 2.65 -13.27
CA CYS A 7 0.17 3.41 -13.84
C CYS A 7 -0.22 4.66 -13.02
N ARG A 8 0.36 4.88 -11.84
CA ARG A 8 -0.13 5.87 -10.85
C ARG A 8 -1.57 5.58 -10.37
N GLY A 9 -1.84 4.31 -10.07
CA GLY A 9 -3.17 3.83 -9.69
C GLY A 9 -3.99 3.32 -10.87
N ASP A 10 -5.27 3.03 -10.61
CA ASP A 10 -6.20 2.63 -11.66
C ASP A 10 -6.66 3.84 -12.48
N MET A 11 -6.96 3.64 -13.77
CA MET A 11 -7.35 4.73 -14.67
C MET A 11 -8.55 5.54 -14.14
N THR A 12 -9.44 4.95 -13.35
CA THR A 12 -10.56 5.66 -12.70
C THR A 12 -10.08 6.80 -11.79
N ASN A 13 -8.98 6.61 -11.06
CA ASN A 13 -8.38 7.64 -10.22
C ASN A 13 -7.73 8.75 -11.06
N ASN A 14 -7.03 8.37 -12.14
CA ASN A 14 -6.42 9.32 -13.09
C ASN A 14 -7.46 10.13 -13.90
N VAL A 15 -8.60 9.54 -14.24
CA VAL A 15 -9.71 10.20 -14.94
C VAL A 15 -10.41 11.19 -14.02
N ASN A 16 -10.61 10.84 -12.75
CA ASN A 16 -11.17 11.76 -11.76
C ASN A 16 -10.27 12.99 -11.53
N GLU A 17 -8.94 12.83 -11.52
CA GLU A 17 -8.00 13.95 -11.51
C GLU A 17 -8.03 14.79 -12.81
N ARG A 18 -8.25 14.16 -13.97
CA ARG A 18 -8.30 14.87 -15.27
C ARG A 18 -9.63 15.56 -15.59
N ILE A 19 -10.75 15.07 -15.05
CA ILE A 19 -12.10 15.62 -15.31
C ILE A 19 -12.60 16.51 -14.15
N GLY A 20 -11.86 16.61 -13.03
CA GLY A 20 -12.26 17.45 -11.90
C GLY A 20 -13.58 17.00 -11.24
N LEU A 21 -13.92 15.72 -11.37
CA LEU A 21 -15.18 15.13 -10.86
C LEU A 21 -15.08 14.69 -9.39
N THR A 22 -13.92 14.81 -8.74
CA THR A 22 -13.85 14.86 -7.28
C THR A 22 -14.32 16.22 -6.80
N GLY A 23 -15.62 16.33 -6.52
CA GLY A 23 -16.12 17.32 -5.56
C GLY A 23 -15.33 17.17 -4.26
N ALA A 24 -14.73 18.29 -3.82
CA ALA A 24 -13.65 18.40 -2.83
C ALA A 24 -12.27 17.96 -3.36
N ALA A 25 -11.77 18.70 -4.36
CA ALA A 25 -10.37 19.10 -4.29
C ALA A 25 -10.14 19.75 -2.91
N GLN A 26 -9.44 19.05 -2.02
CA GLN A 26 -8.41 19.72 -1.26
C GLN A 26 -7.38 20.19 -2.28
N GLU A 27 -7.66 21.36 -2.85
CA GLU A 27 -6.61 22.19 -3.40
C GLU A 27 -5.56 22.31 -2.30
N SER A 28 -4.35 21.86 -2.57
CA SER A 28 -3.17 22.24 -1.82
C SER A 28 -2.83 23.71 -2.07
N ILE A 29 -3.78 24.59 -1.78
CA ILE A 29 -3.49 25.94 -1.33
C ILE A 29 -3.36 25.86 0.18
N SER A 30 -2.12 25.75 0.66
CA SER A 30 -1.82 26.13 2.04
C SER A 30 -2.18 27.62 2.18
N SER A 31 -3.42 27.89 2.57
CA SER A 31 -3.82 29.14 3.21
C SER A 31 -3.79 28.90 4.72
N SER A 32 -2.59 28.68 5.24
CA SER A 32 -2.38 28.90 6.67
C SER A 32 -2.52 30.42 6.90
N MET A 33 -3.70 30.84 7.36
CA MET A 33 -3.86 32.14 7.99
C MET A 33 -2.93 32.18 9.21
N ALA A 34 -1.74 32.77 9.03
CA ALA A 34 -0.92 33.22 10.14
C ALA A 34 -1.62 34.43 10.76
N SER A 35 -2.55 34.16 11.69
CA SER A 35 -3.00 35.17 12.64
C SER A 35 -1.86 35.44 13.61
N SER A 36 -1.30 36.63 13.44
CA SER A 36 -0.30 37.27 14.29
C SER A 36 -0.66 37.21 15.78
N PHE A 37 0.17 36.55 16.59
CA PHE A 37 0.48 37.02 17.94
C PHE A 37 1.99 37.24 18.00
N ILE A 38 2.37 38.50 17.90
CA ILE A 38 3.73 38.98 18.11
C ILE A 38 4.02 38.81 19.61
N SER A 39 4.94 37.91 19.95
CA SER A 39 5.74 38.03 21.17
C SER A 39 7.18 37.89 20.73
N GLU A 40 7.89 39.01 20.74
CA GLU A 40 9.33 39.08 20.54
C GLU A 40 10.00 38.39 21.74
N GLU A 41 10.62 37.23 21.52
CA GLU A 41 11.86 36.85 22.20
C GLU A 41 12.48 35.59 21.57
N GLY A 42 13.63 35.76 20.92
CA GLY A 42 14.78 34.85 21.02
C GLY A 42 14.71 33.44 20.42
N GLY A 43 15.01 33.34 19.11
CA GLY A 43 16.00 32.42 18.50
C GLY A 43 15.98 30.91 18.81
N GLU A 44 15.56 30.13 17.81
CA GLU A 44 16.34 29.10 17.08
C GLU A 44 15.40 28.43 16.05
N ASP A 45 15.50 28.85 14.78
CA ASP A 45 14.61 28.41 13.71
C ASP A 45 14.84 26.95 13.31
N ALA A 46 14.01 26.04 13.83
CA ALA A 46 13.82 24.71 13.28
C ALA A 46 12.87 24.78 12.06
N TYR A 47 13.39 25.16 10.89
CA TYR A 47 12.69 24.94 9.63
C TYR A 47 12.64 23.42 9.36
N GLY A 48 11.55 22.78 9.75
CA GLY A 48 11.26 21.40 9.35
C GLY A 48 11.20 21.30 7.83
N VAL A 49 12.23 20.69 7.23
CA VAL A 49 12.24 20.34 5.81
C VAL A 49 11.11 19.32 5.61
N LEU A 50 10.04 19.72 4.93
CA LEU A 50 9.02 18.79 4.47
C LEU A 50 9.69 17.87 3.43
N GLU A 51 9.96 16.62 3.82
CA GLU A 51 10.45 15.62 2.87
C GLU A 51 9.42 15.44 1.75
N PRO A 52 9.85 15.42 0.48
CA PRO A 52 8.94 15.22 -0.64
C PRO A 52 8.25 13.86 -0.53
N THR A 53 6.94 13.83 -0.73
CA THR A 53 6.17 12.59 -0.73
C THR A 53 6.66 11.65 -1.84
N PRO A 54 6.84 10.35 -1.56
CA PRO A 54 7.26 9.40 -2.57
C PRO A 54 6.29 9.33 -3.75
N TRP A 55 6.79 9.02 -4.95
CA TRP A 55 5.98 8.95 -6.18
C TRP A 55 4.90 7.86 -6.15
N TYR A 56 5.01 6.92 -5.21
CA TYR A 56 4.12 5.79 -5.01
C TYR A 56 3.18 5.96 -3.80
N ASP A 57 3.24 7.10 -3.11
CA ASP A 57 2.41 7.39 -1.94
C ASP A 57 0.91 7.35 -2.27
N GLY A 58 0.12 6.74 -1.37
CA GLY A 58 -1.33 6.62 -1.52
C GLY A 58 -1.85 5.75 -2.68
N ILE A 59 -0.97 5.16 -3.49
CA ILE A 59 -1.39 4.30 -4.62
C ILE A 59 -1.80 2.92 -4.13
N LEU A 60 -1.05 2.37 -3.17
CA LEU A 60 -1.29 1.02 -2.65
C LEU A 60 -2.07 1.09 -1.35
N ASP A 61 -2.95 0.13 -1.17
CA ASP A 61 -3.84 0.02 -0.02
C ASP A 61 -3.77 -1.38 0.63
N VAL A 62 -4.63 -1.61 1.61
CA VAL A 62 -4.69 -2.89 2.32
C VAL A 62 -5.07 -4.06 1.40
N GLU A 63 -5.85 -3.83 0.34
CA GLU A 63 -6.20 -4.88 -0.64
C GLU A 63 -4.96 -5.29 -1.44
N ASP A 64 -4.10 -4.34 -1.79
CA ASP A 64 -2.81 -4.63 -2.41
C ASP A 64 -1.88 -5.45 -1.49
N LEU A 65 -1.94 -5.21 -0.16
CA LEU A 65 -1.21 -6.04 0.81
C LEU A 65 -1.79 -7.45 0.90
N VAL A 66 -3.12 -7.61 0.92
CA VAL A 66 -3.79 -8.93 0.92
C VAL A 66 -3.36 -9.77 -0.28
N LEU A 67 -3.19 -9.15 -1.46
CA LEU A 67 -2.73 -9.86 -2.66
C LEU A 67 -1.28 -10.38 -2.55
N VAL A 68 -0.42 -9.70 -1.81
CA VAL A 68 1.02 -10.01 -1.70
C VAL A 68 1.31 -10.89 -0.49
N ASP A 69 0.68 -10.57 0.64
CA ASP A 69 0.76 -11.27 1.91
C ASP A 69 -0.65 -11.40 2.51
N PRO A 70 -1.39 -12.45 2.15
CA PRO A 70 -2.78 -12.62 2.58
C PRO A 70 -2.93 -12.69 4.09
N VAL A 71 -1.97 -13.32 4.78
CA VAL A 71 -2.05 -13.51 6.24
C VAL A 71 -1.94 -12.17 6.95
N ARG A 72 -0.93 -11.36 6.59
CA ARG A 72 -0.76 -10.03 7.18
C ARG A 72 -1.84 -9.07 6.70
N GLY A 73 -2.15 -9.08 5.41
CA GLY A 73 -3.15 -8.19 4.81
C GLY A 73 -4.53 -8.35 5.45
N GLU A 74 -5.01 -9.59 5.59
CA GLU A 74 -6.33 -9.84 6.21
C GLU A 74 -6.34 -9.47 7.69
N PHE A 75 -5.24 -9.70 8.40
CA PHE A 75 -5.09 -9.29 9.78
C PHE A 75 -5.16 -7.76 9.95
N ILE A 76 -4.40 -7.00 9.15
CA ILE A 76 -4.41 -5.53 9.16
C ILE A 76 -5.79 -5.00 8.74
N LYS A 77 -6.40 -5.58 7.70
CA LYS A 77 -7.74 -5.24 7.24
C LYS A 77 -8.79 -5.43 8.32
N GLN A 78 -8.71 -6.53 9.07
CA GLN A 78 -9.60 -6.79 10.19
C GLN A 78 -9.46 -5.73 11.29
N ILE A 79 -8.24 -5.33 11.65
CA ILE A 79 -8.02 -4.25 12.62
C ILE A 79 -8.67 -2.95 12.12
N GLN A 80 -8.42 -2.54 10.87
CA GLN A 80 -8.98 -1.32 10.30
C GLN A 80 -10.52 -1.29 10.30
N VAL A 81 -11.15 -2.42 9.95
CA VAL A 81 -12.62 -2.56 9.98
C VAL A 81 -13.16 -2.44 11.40
N LEU A 82 -12.51 -3.07 12.37
CA LEU A 82 -12.91 -3.02 13.78
C LEU A 82 -12.71 -1.63 14.39
N SER A 83 -11.60 -0.95 14.08
CA SER A 83 -11.34 0.43 14.51
C SER A 83 -12.37 1.38 13.94
N SER A 84 -12.67 1.27 12.64
CA SER A 84 -13.69 2.10 11.98
C SER A 84 -15.08 1.85 12.54
N LYS A 85 -15.40 0.61 12.94
CA LYS A 85 -16.66 0.28 13.61
C LYS A 85 -16.73 0.93 15.00
N ARG A 86 -15.65 0.86 15.78
CA ARG A 86 -15.54 1.47 17.12
C ARG A 86 -15.72 2.99 17.06
N GLU A 87 -15.07 3.67 16.11
CA GLU A 87 -15.20 5.11 15.92
C GLU A 87 -16.67 5.53 15.70
N ARG A 88 -17.42 4.77 14.89
CA ARG A 88 -18.85 5.03 14.65
C ARG A 88 -19.70 4.83 15.91
N THR A 89 -19.48 3.75 16.66
CA THR A 89 -20.27 3.46 17.87
C THR A 89 -19.97 4.43 19.00
N LEU A 90 -18.72 4.89 19.12
CA LEU A 90 -18.31 5.89 20.12
C LEU A 90 -18.98 7.24 19.85
N SER A 91 -19.18 7.59 18.57
CA SER A 91 -19.94 8.78 18.16
C SER A 91 -21.44 8.68 18.46
N GLU A 92 -21.99 7.47 18.60
CA GLU A 92 -23.42 7.22 18.81
C GLU A 92 -23.81 7.04 20.29
N ALA A 93 -22.88 7.30 21.23
CA ALA A 93 -23.11 7.22 22.68
C ALA A 93 -23.74 5.89 23.15
N SER A 94 -23.32 4.78 22.54
CA SER A 94 -23.74 3.44 22.97
C SER A 94 -22.81 2.95 24.10
N ASP A 95 -23.38 2.49 25.21
CA ASP A 95 -22.68 2.03 26.43
C ASP A 95 -21.93 0.68 26.27
N GLU A 96 -22.00 0.05 25.09
CA GLU A 96 -21.25 -1.18 24.83
C GLU A 96 -19.86 -0.81 24.32
N ASP A 97 -18.84 -0.88 25.18
CA ASP A 97 -17.44 -0.89 24.75
C ASP A 97 -17.15 -2.26 24.12
N PRO A 98 -17.17 -2.39 22.78
CA PRO A 98 -16.98 -3.69 22.16
C PRO A 98 -15.48 -3.90 22.11
N MET A 99 -14.94 -4.57 23.14
CA MET A 99 -13.56 -5.05 23.17
C MET A 99 -13.17 -5.53 21.76
N MET A 100 -12.12 -4.97 21.17
CA MET A 100 -11.71 -5.32 19.81
C MET A 100 -11.21 -6.76 19.80
N ARG A 101 -11.93 -7.65 19.10
CA ARG A 101 -11.57 -9.07 18.97
C ARG A 101 -11.16 -9.41 17.55
N ILE A 102 -9.97 -9.98 17.43
CA ILE A 102 -9.41 -10.51 16.18
C ILE A 102 -9.90 -11.94 15.99
N ASN A 103 -10.44 -12.25 14.81
CA ASN A 103 -10.91 -13.59 14.48
C ASN A 103 -9.87 -14.31 13.64
N HIS A 104 -9.44 -15.48 14.10
CA HIS A 104 -8.53 -16.35 13.39
C HIS A 104 -9.32 -17.37 12.53
N PRO A 105 -8.81 -17.79 11.36
CA PRO A 105 -9.46 -18.80 10.51
C PRO A 105 -9.76 -20.15 11.19
N SER A 106 -9.11 -20.46 12.31
CA SER A 106 -9.42 -21.64 13.13
C SER A 106 -10.72 -21.53 13.94
N GLY A 107 -11.40 -20.37 13.90
CA GLY A 107 -12.59 -20.07 14.70
C GLY A 107 -12.30 -19.46 16.07
N ALA A 108 -11.02 -19.25 16.41
CA ALA A 108 -10.67 -18.53 17.63
C ALA A 108 -10.97 -17.02 17.46
N SER A 109 -11.45 -16.39 18.53
CA SER A 109 -11.66 -14.95 18.61
C SER A 109 -10.97 -14.45 19.87
N VAL A 110 -9.99 -13.55 19.73
CA VAL A 110 -9.07 -13.16 20.81
C VAL A 110 -9.02 -11.63 20.89
N PRO A 111 -9.09 -11.01 22.08
CA PRO A 111 -8.85 -9.57 22.24
C PRO A 111 -7.51 -9.18 21.62
N ILE A 112 -7.43 -8.00 21.01
CA ILE A 112 -6.17 -7.54 20.39
C ILE A 112 -5.01 -7.45 21.40
N GLU A 113 -5.31 -7.05 22.64
CA GLU A 113 -4.34 -6.94 23.74
C GLU A 113 -3.76 -8.30 24.15
N ASP A 114 -4.56 -9.38 24.05
CA ASP A 114 -4.14 -10.74 24.38
C ASP A 114 -3.21 -11.34 23.30
N LEU A 115 -3.03 -10.68 22.15
CA LEU A 115 -2.11 -11.12 21.11
C LEU A 115 -0.64 -10.82 21.45
N GLY A 116 -0.38 -9.99 22.47
CA GLY A 116 0.99 -9.66 22.89
C GLY A 116 1.79 -8.91 21.82
N LEU A 117 1.11 -8.07 21.03
CA LEU A 117 1.73 -7.24 20.01
C LEU A 117 2.32 -5.97 20.64
N SER A 118 3.42 -5.49 20.08
CA SER A 118 3.99 -4.18 20.37
C SER A 118 3.97 -3.32 19.10
N MET A 119 4.25 -2.02 19.23
CA MET A 119 4.32 -1.08 18.10
C MET A 119 5.60 -1.28 17.26
N THR A 120 5.85 -2.52 16.86
CA THR A 120 6.98 -2.97 16.06
C THR A 120 6.51 -3.80 14.88
N TYR A 121 7.29 -3.79 13.81
CA TYR A 121 7.14 -4.68 12.67
C TYR A 121 8.19 -5.80 12.74
N SER A 122 7.75 -7.05 12.77
CA SER A 122 8.63 -8.22 12.71
C SER A 122 8.78 -8.73 11.27
N PRO A 123 9.97 -8.60 10.65
CA PRO A 123 10.21 -9.08 9.30
C PRO A 123 10.14 -10.60 9.22
N SER A 124 9.62 -11.13 8.11
CA SER A 124 9.56 -12.59 7.89
C SER A 124 10.94 -13.23 7.70
N SER A 125 11.97 -12.44 7.35
CA SER A 125 13.34 -12.91 7.11
C SER A 125 14.22 -12.73 8.33
N LYS A 126 14.78 -13.83 8.82
CA LYS A 126 15.77 -13.84 9.92
C LYS A 126 17.22 -13.62 9.44
N ILE A 127 17.43 -13.48 8.13
CA ILE A 127 18.76 -13.48 7.51
C ILE A 127 19.58 -12.24 7.88
N PHE A 128 18.92 -11.10 8.09
CA PHE A 128 19.59 -9.82 8.27
C PHE A 128 19.79 -9.41 9.75
N GLY A 129 19.49 -10.30 10.70
CA GLY A 129 19.72 -10.06 12.14
C GLY A 129 18.83 -8.99 12.79
N HIS A 130 17.96 -8.32 12.02
CA HIS A 130 16.92 -7.45 12.57
C HIS A 130 15.75 -8.31 13.03
N GLU A 131 15.54 -8.38 14.34
CA GLU A 131 14.42 -9.10 14.94
C GLU A 131 13.09 -8.36 14.72
N HIS A 132 13.13 -7.03 14.79
CA HIS A 132 12.00 -6.14 14.59
C HIS A 132 12.45 -4.77 14.06
N VAL A 133 11.49 -3.98 13.61
CA VAL A 133 11.63 -2.58 13.23
C VAL A 133 10.63 -1.76 14.02
N GLU A 134 11.11 -0.70 14.64
CA GLU A 134 10.28 0.24 15.39
C GLU A 134 9.31 0.98 14.46
N LEU A 135 8.00 0.88 14.72
CA LEU A 135 6.98 1.64 13.96
C LEU A 135 6.82 3.06 14.52
N ILE A 136 7.07 3.21 15.82
CA ILE A 136 7.15 4.47 16.57
C ILE A 136 8.42 4.45 17.43
N GLU A 137 8.81 5.58 18.00
CA GLU A 137 9.87 5.63 19.01
C GLU A 137 9.48 4.79 20.23
N ASP A 138 10.41 3.97 20.75
CA ASP A 138 10.18 3.01 21.83
C ASP A 138 8.96 2.09 21.61
N GLY A 139 8.74 1.69 20.36
CA GLY A 139 7.62 0.85 19.95
C GLY A 139 7.69 -0.57 20.53
N ALA A 140 8.90 -1.11 20.77
CA ALA A 140 9.08 -2.41 21.44
C ALA A 140 8.49 -2.44 22.87
N ASP A 141 8.56 -1.31 23.58
CA ASP A 141 8.02 -1.15 24.94
C ASP A 141 6.57 -0.64 24.96
N THR A 142 6.00 -0.36 23.78
CA THR A 142 4.62 0.12 23.64
C THR A 142 3.71 -1.00 23.16
N PRO A 143 2.85 -1.58 24.03
CA PRO A 143 1.92 -2.63 23.63
C PRO A 143 0.80 -2.10 22.72
N VAL A 144 0.30 -2.96 21.83
CA VAL A 144 -0.89 -2.66 21.03
C VAL A 144 -2.14 -2.88 21.87
N THR A 145 -2.91 -1.83 22.05
CA THR A 145 -4.19 -1.80 22.75
C THR A 145 -5.32 -1.42 21.80
N VAL A 146 -6.57 -1.43 22.28
CA VAL A 146 -7.69 -1.02 21.42
C VAL A 146 -7.58 0.44 20.97
N GLU A 147 -6.92 1.29 21.75
CA GLU A 147 -6.75 2.72 21.51
C GLU A 147 -5.76 2.99 20.35
N ASN A 148 -4.66 2.24 20.28
CA ASN A 148 -3.60 2.44 19.29
C ASN A 148 -3.60 1.39 18.16
N ALA A 149 -4.55 0.44 18.18
CA ALA A 149 -4.69 -0.61 17.17
C ALA A 149 -4.74 -0.06 15.74
N ARG A 150 -5.44 1.07 15.57
CA ARG A 150 -5.54 1.75 14.28
C ARG A 150 -4.17 2.22 13.80
N ASP A 151 -3.41 2.89 14.67
CA ASP A 151 -2.09 3.41 14.36
C ASP A 151 -1.12 2.27 14.04
N TYR A 152 -1.17 1.19 14.81
CA TYR A 152 -0.41 -0.04 14.53
C TYR A 152 -0.70 -0.55 13.11
N ALA A 153 -1.98 -0.62 12.72
CA ALA A 153 -2.39 -1.10 11.41
C ALA A 153 -1.93 -0.18 10.28
N GLU A 154 -2.09 1.13 10.43
CA GLU A 154 -1.68 2.13 9.45
C GLU A 154 -0.15 2.17 9.28
N LEU A 155 0.61 2.16 10.38
CA LEU A 155 2.07 2.16 10.36
C LEU A 155 2.63 0.85 9.81
N THR A 156 2.04 -0.29 10.15
CA THR A 156 2.43 -1.59 9.59
C THR A 156 2.19 -1.63 8.08
N LEU A 157 1.03 -1.15 7.63
CA LEU A 157 0.70 -1.06 6.20
C LEU A 157 1.69 -0.15 5.47
N LYS A 158 1.96 1.04 6.02
CA LYS A 158 2.92 2.01 5.47
C LYS A 158 4.35 1.45 5.45
N TYR A 159 4.75 0.70 6.47
CA TYR A 159 6.05 0.03 6.44
C TYR A 159 6.12 -1.02 5.32
N CYS A 160 5.09 -1.84 5.15
CA CYS A 160 5.07 -2.91 4.16
C CYS A 160 5.04 -2.39 2.70
N LEU A 161 4.30 -1.31 2.43
CA LEU A 161 4.01 -0.86 1.07
C LEU A 161 4.71 0.44 0.67
N ASP A 162 5.34 1.14 1.62
CA ASP A 162 6.08 2.37 1.37
C ASP A 162 7.50 2.30 1.96
N ARG A 163 7.66 2.54 3.27
CA ARG A 163 8.99 2.77 3.86
C ARG A 163 9.94 1.60 3.66
N GLY A 164 9.46 0.37 3.86
CA GLY A 164 10.25 -0.85 3.80
C GLY A 164 10.71 -1.27 2.40
N ILE A 165 10.10 -0.69 1.35
CA ILE A 165 10.43 -0.99 -0.06
C ILE A 165 10.89 0.24 -0.85
N SER A 166 10.98 1.41 -0.20
CA SER A 166 11.35 2.70 -0.78
C SER A 166 12.60 2.64 -1.67
N ARG A 167 13.69 2.05 -1.16
CA ARG A 167 14.98 1.95 -1.87
C ARG A 167 14.86 1.13 -3.15
N GLN A 168 14.09 0.05 -3.11
CA GLN A 168 13.86 -0.85 -4.23
C GLN A 168 12.97 -0.20 -5.28
N LEU A 169 11.92 0.52 -4.85
CA LEU A 169 11.03 1.27 -5.73
C LEU A 169 11.76 2.42 -6.43
N GLU A 170 12.62 3.15 -5.72
CA GLU A 170 13.39 4.24 -6.34
C GLU A 170 14.45 3.71 -7.31
N ALA A 171 15.17 2.65 -6.94
CA ALA A 171 16.10 1.99 -7.85
C ALA A 171 15.39 1.43 -9.10
N PHE A 172 14.19 0.85 -8.93
CA PHE A 172 13.37 0.39 -10.04
C PHE A 172 12.97 1.54 -10.96
N ARG A 173 12.42 2.63 -10.41
CA ARG A 173 12.04 3.82 -11.18
C ARG A 173 13.21 4.39 -11.95
N ALA A 174 14.35 4.57 -11.29
CA ALA A 174 15.57 5.08 -11.91
C ALA A 174 16.10 4.14 -13.01
N GLY A 175 16.06 2.83 -12.79
CA GLY A 175 16.51 1.83 -13.76
C GLY A 175 15.60 1.77 -15.00
N PHE A 176 14.29 1.70 -14.78
CA PHE A 176 13.29 1.64 -15.85
C PHE A 176 13.31 2.92 -16.71
N SER A 177 13.38 4.09 -16.06
CA SER A 177 13.35 5.40 -16.72
C SER A 177 14.57 5.68 -17.61
N LYS A 178 15.65 4.88 -17.51
CA LYS A 178 16.78 4.94 -18.46
C LYS A 178 16.42 4.44 -19.86
N VAL A 179 15.45 3.53 -19.96
CA VAL A 179 15.03 2.94 -21.24
C VAL A 179 13.71 3.54 -21.70
N PHE A 180 12.77 3.73 -20.79
CA PHE A 180 11.45 4.26 -21.10
C PHE A 180 10.95 5.14 -19.94
N PRO A 181 10.62 6.43 -20.18
CA PRO A 181 10.09 7.31 -19.14
C PRO A 181 8.82 6.72 -18.52
N MET A 182 8.87 6.42 -17.21
CA MET A 182 7.78 5.74 -16.50
C MET A 182 6.49 6.56 -16.54
N GLU A 183 6.59 7.88 -16.61
CA GLU A 183 5.45 8.80 -16.65
C GLU A 183 4.54 8.59 -17.86
N LYS A 184 5.07 7.99 -18.94
CA LYS A 184 4.26 7.62 -20.12
C LYS A 184 3.31 6.45 -19.85
N LEU A 185 3.57 5.65 -18.81
CA LEU A 185 2.73 4.52 -18.43
C LEU A 185 1.45 4.93 -17.71
N HIS A 186 1.35 6.18 -17.25
CA HIS A 186 0.14 6.72 -16.62
C HIS A 186 -1.08 6.77 -17.55
N ALA A 187 -0.89 6.59 -18.86
CA ALA A 187 -1.97 6.52 -19.83
C ALA A 187 -2.61 5.13 -19.94
N PHE A 188 -2.01 4.09 -19.36
CA PHE A 188 -2.43 2.70 -19.50
C PHE A 188 -3.02 2.16 -18.20
N SER A 189 -3.92 1.18 -18.32
CA SER A 189 -4.37 0.39 -17.17
C SER A 189 -3.32 -0.65 -16.76
N PRO A 190 -3.33 -1.13 -15.50
CA PRO A 190 -2.46 -2.24 -15.08
C PRO A 190 -2.58 -3.49 -15.99
N GLU A 191 -3.77 -3.79 -16.48
CA GLU A 191 -4.06 -4.91 -17.38
C GLU A 191 -3.43 -4.71 -18.76
N GLU A 192 -3.50 -3.49 -19.31
CA GLU A 192 -2.89 -3.15 -20.60
C GLU A 192 -1.36 -3.26 -20.52
N ILE A 193 -0.75 -2.74 -19.45
CA ILE A 193 0.70 -2.88 -19.24
C ILE A 193 1.06 -4.35 -19.07
N ARG A 194 0.26 -5.15 -18.34
CA ARG A 194 0.47 -6.58 -18.22
C ARG A 194 0.47 -7.24 -19.60
N ALA A 195 -0.52 -6.94 -20.44
CA ALA A 195 -0.60 -7.52 -21.77
C ALA A 195 0.60 -7.12 -22.64
N MET A 196 1.07 -5.88 -22.54
CA MET A 196 2.25 -5.41 -23.27
C MET A 196 3.56 -6.06 -22.80
N LEU A 197 3.77 -6.17 -21.48
CA LEU A 197 5.02 -6.68 -20.90
C LEU A 197 5.09 -8.21 -20.89
N CYS A 198 3.97 -8.85 -20.57
CA CYS A 198 3.91 -10.29 -20.33
C CYS A 198 3.21 -11.06 -21.46
N GLY A 199 2.67 -10.37 -22.48
CA GLY A 199 1.88 -10.99 -23.53
C GLY A 199 0.56 -11.57 -23.03
N GLU A 200 -0.16 -12.24 -23.94
CA GLU A 200 -1.33 -13.03 -23.57
C GLU A 200 -0.87 -14.29 -22.83
N GLN A 201 -1.27 -14.42 -21.57
CA GLN A 201 -0.83 -15.52 -20.70
C GLN A 201 -1.52 -16.85 -21.03
N ASN A 202 -2.63 -16.82 -21.77
CA ASN A 202 -3.37 -18.01 -22.16
C ASN A 202 -3.78 -17.95 -23.63
N PRO A 203 -2.81 -18.01 -24.56
CA PRO A 203 -3.10 -17.97 -25.98
C PRO A 203 -3.95 -19.19 -26.36
N VAL A 204 -5.10 -18.93 -26.99
CA VAL A 204 -5.98 -19.99 -27.50
C VAL A 204 -5.48 -20.39 -28.89
N TRP A 205 -4.76 -21.50 -28.96
CA TRP A 205 -4.27 -22.03 -30.23
C TRP A 205 -5.32 -22.93 -30.88
N THR A 206 -5.72 -22.60 -32.10
CA THR A 206 -6.48 -23.55 -32.93
C THR A 206 -5.54 -24.59 -33.55
N ARG A 207 -6.09 -25.71 -34.01
CA ARG A 207 -5.34 -26.69 -34.82
C ARG A 207 -4.70 -26.02 -36.04
N GLU A 208 -5.42 -25.11 -36.69
CA GLU A 208 -4.95 -24.38 -37.87
C GLU A 208 -3.76 -23.48 -37.54
N ASP A 209 -3.80 -22.77 -36.41
CA ASP A 209 -2.67 -21.96 -35.94
C ASP A 209 -1.42 -22.81 -35.73
N LEU A 210 -1.56 -23.97 -35.07
CA LEU A 210 -0.43 -24.87 -34.84
C LEU A 210 0.16 -25.39 -36.14
N LEU A 211 -0.66 -25.73 -37.14
CA LEU A 211 -0.18 -26.21 -38.45
C LEU A 211 0.52 -25.10 -39.25
N ASN A 212 -0.04 -23.88 -39.22
CA ASN A 212 0.48 -22.72 -39.93
C ASN A 212 1.80 -22.21 -39.34
N TYR A 213 1.93 -22.22 -38.02
CA TYR A 213 3.07 -21.63 -37.31
C TYR A 213 4.07 -22.65 -36.73
N THR A 214 3.89 -23.95 -37.01
CA THR A 214 4.90 -24.99 -36.70
C THR A 214 5.52 -25.51 -37.98
N GLU A 215 6.85 -25.47 -38.07
CA GLU A 215 7.61 -26.07 -39.18
C GLU A 215 8.22 -27.42 -38.76
N PRO A 216 7.80 -28.55 -39.38
CA PRO A 216 8.43 -29.84 -39.15
C PRO A 216 9.90 -29.83 -39.60
N LYS A 217 10.79 -30.45 -38.81
CA LYS A 217 12.21 -30.62 -39.13
C LYS A 217 12.61 -32.09 -39.02
N LEU A 218 13.81 -32.45 -39.46
CA LEU A 218 14.39 -33.81 -39.35
C LEU A 218 13.60 -34.91 -40.09
N GLY A 219 13.05 -34.58 -41.27
CA GLY A 219 12.38 -35.54 -42.15
C GLY A 219 10.89 -35.75 -41.85
N TYR A 220 10.33 -35.07 -40.85
CA TYR A 220 8.88 -35.00 -40.65
C TYR A 220 8.23 -34.05 -41.66
N THR A 221 7.02 -34.37 -42.10
CA THR A 221 6.20 -33.58 -43.03
C THR A 221 4.92 -33.10 -42.36
N ARG A 222 4.26 -32.09 -42.93
CA ARG A 222 2.98 -31.56 -42.42
C ARG A 222 1.77 -32.47 -42.71
N GLU A 223 1.94 -33.43 -43.62
CA GLU A 223 0.96 -34.45 -44.00
C GLU A 223 0.97 -35.65 -43.06
#